data_AF-A0A7J7HFP5-F1
#
_entry.id   AF-A0A7J7HFP5-F1
#
_cell.length_a   1.000
_cell.length_b   1.000
_cell.length_c   1.000
_cell.angle_alpha   90.00
_cell.angle_beta   90.00
_cell.angle_gamma   90.00
#
_symmetry.space_group_name_H-M   'P 1'
#
loop_
_entity.id
_entity.type
_entity.pdbx_description
1 polymer ?
#
loop_
_entity_poly.entity_id
_entity_poly.type
_entity_poly.pdbx_seq_one_letter_code
_entity_poly.pdbx_strand_id
1 'polypeptide(L)'
;MERGPACLCVSSRGSLLSLTLHLTAAMIIPEKNRKEICKYLFQEGVCYAKKDFNLAKHPEIDVPNLQVIKLMQSFKSKEYVHKTFAWMH
;
A
#
# COMPACT_ATOMS: atom_id res chain seq x y z
N MET A 1 9.82 12.82 17.08
CA MET A 1 8.68 11.90 17.30
C MET A 1 8.58 11.02 16.06
N GLU A 2 9.43 10.00 16.02
CA GLU A 2 9.57 9.11 14.88
C GLU A 2 8.28 8.30 14.79
N ARG A 3 7.44 8.61 13.79
CA ARG A 3 6.18 7.90 13.57
C ARG A 3 6.52 6.45 13.26
N GLY A 4 6.15 5.56 14.16
CA GLY A 4 6.35 4.12 14.02
C GLY A 4 5.83 3.59 12.67
N PRO A 5 6.30 2.41 12.28
CA PRO A 5 5.97 1.82 11.00
C PRO A 5 4.47 1.51 10.93
N ALA A 6 3.90 1.74 9.74
CA ALA A 6 2.47 1.73 9.58
C ALA A 6 1.97 0.34 9.18
N CYS A 7 0.97 -0.14 9.89
CA CYS A 7 0.24 -1.36 9.60
C CYS A 7 -1.01 -0.99 8.79
N LEU A 8 -1.15 -1.51 7.57
CA LEU A 8 -2.28 -1.23 6.69
C LEU A 8 -3.19 -2.44 6.63
N CYS A 9 -4.45 -2.31 7.07
CA CYS A 9 -5.46 -3.37 7.05
C CYS A 9 -6.48 -3.14 5.94
N VAL A 10 -6.85 -4.19 5.21
CA VAL A 10 -7.87 -4.09 4.15
C VAL A 10 -9.25 -3.87 4.78
N SER A 11 -9.96 -2.83 4.33
CA SER A 11 -11.32 -2.54 4.81
C SER A 11 -12.29 -3.49 4.11
N SER A 12 -12.97 -4.38 4.85
CA SER A 12 -13.87 -5.43 4.33
C SER A 12 -15.15 -4.93 3.64
N ARG A 13 -15.21 -3.68 3.16
CA ARG A 13 -16.36 -3.10 2.46
C ARG A 13 -15.88 -2.36 1.21
N GLY A 14 -16.04 -2.94 0.02
CA GLY A 14 -15.84 -2.17 -1.21
C GLY A 14 -15.65 -2.99 -2.48
N SER A 15 -16.65 -2.93 -3.35
CA SER A 15 -16.74 -3.61 -4.66
C SER A 15 -15.57 -3.26 -5.61
N LEU A 16 -15.02 -4.29 -6.26
CA LEU A 16 -13.89 -4.26 -7.21
C LEU A 16 -14.08 -3.33 -8.43
N LEU A 17 -15.30 -2.86 -8.71
CA LEU A 17 -15.67 -2.17 -9.95
C LEU A 17 -15.39 -0.66 -9.97
N SER A 18 -15.08 -0.03 -8.82
CA SER A 18 -14.74 1.40 -8.75
C SER A 18 -13.24 1.70 -8.96
N LEU A 19 -12.39 0.68 -9.01
CA LEU A 19 -10.94 0.84 -9.18
C LEU A 19 -10.53 1.41 -10.56
N THR A 20 -11.41 1.33 -11.55
CA THR A 20 -11.03 1.48 -12.97
C THR A 20 -11.04 2.94 -13.47
N LEU A 21 -11.81 3.86 -12.88
CA LEU A 21 -12.13 5.11 -13.60
C LEU A 21 -11.51 6.43 -13.09
N HIS A 22 -10.87 6.48 -11.91
CA HIS A 22 -10.28 7.74 -11.39
C HIS A 22 -8.79 7.64 -10.98
N LEU A 23 -7.97 6.85 -11.69
CA LEU A 23 -6.53 6.73 -11.39
C LEU A 23 -5.66 6.75 -12.66
N THR A 24 -5.97 7.64 -13.60
CA THR A 24 -5.28 7.70 -14.90
C THR A 24 -4.30 8.87 -15.06
N ALA A 25 -4.05 9.71 -14.05
CA ALA A 25 -3.26 10.93 -14.27
C ALA A 25 -1.81 10.96 -13.74
N ALA A 26 -1.36 10.08 -12.83
CA ALA A 26 -0.02 10.28 -12.21
C ALA A 26 0.64 9.06 -11.55
N MET A 27 0.36 7.84 -12.00
CA MET A 27 1.01 6.66 -11.42
C MET A 27 2.09 6.12 -12.37
N ILE A 28 3.35 6.52 -12.14
CA ILE A 28 4.56 6.03 -12.84
C ILE A 28 4.90 4.57 -12.46
N ILE A 29 4.04 3.91 -11.64
CA ILE A 29 4.30 2.56 -11.14
C ILE A 29 3.91 1.54 -12.23
N PRO A 30 4.83 0.63 -12.62
CA PRO A 30 4.55 -0.39 -13.62
C PRO A 30 3.46 -1.35 -13.16
N GLU A 31 2.65 -1.85 -14.10
CA GLU A 31 1.48 -2.68 -13.79
C GLU A 31 1.81 -3.98 -13.06
N LYS A 32 2.98 -4.58 -13.36
CA LYS A 32 3.47 -5.80 -12.72
C LYS A 32 3.57 -5.62 -11.20
N ASN A 33 4.25 -4.56 -10.76
CA ASN A 33 4.47 -4.25 -9.36
C ASN A 33 3.15 -3.95 -8.63
N ARG A 34 2.20 -3.28 -9.29
CA ARG A 34 0.86 -3.04 -8.70
C ARG A 34 0.12 -4.35 -8.46
N LYS A 35 0.12 -5.25 -9.43
CA LYS A 35 -0.53 -6.57 -9.33
C LYS A 35 0.10 -7.39 -8.21
N GLU A 36 1.41 -7.33 -8.07
CA GLU A 36 2.14 -8.04 -7.01
C GLU A 36 1.79 -7.51 -5.61
N ILE A 37 1.82 -6.19 -5.41
CA ILE A 37 1.43 -5.57 -4.13
C ILE A 37 -0.04 -5.91 -3.79
N CYS A 38 -0.96 -5.81 -4.77
CA CYS A 38 -2.35 -6.17 -4.53
C CYS A 38 -2.50 -7.65 -4.17
N LYS A 39 -1.84 -8.56 -4.90
CA LYS A 39 -1.89 -10.00 -4.58
C LYS A 39 -1.44 -10.26 -3.15
N TYR A 40 -0.31 -9.68 -2.76
CA TYR A 40 0.21 -9.78 -1.40
C TYR A 40 -0.80 -9.29 -0.36
N LEU A 41 -1.34 -8.10 -0.57
CA LEU A 41 -2.33 -7.47 0.32
C LEU A 41 -3.63 -8.27 0.44
N PHE A 42 -4.05 -8.95 -0.63
CA PHE A 42 -5.23 -9.83 -0.60
C PHE A 42 -4.94 -11.19 0.05
N GLN A 43 -3.70 -11.69 0.00
CA GLN A 43 -3.31 -12.94 0.64
C GLN A 43 -3.15 -12.79 2.15
N GLU A 44 -2.38 -11.78 2.58
CA GLU A 44 -2.09 -11.56 4.00
C GLU A 44 -3.18 -10.74 4.71
N GLY A 45 -3.95 -9.94 3.98
CA GLY A 45 -4.96 -9.02 4.53
C GLY A 45 -4.39 -7.81 5.29
N VAL A 46 -3.08 -7.81 5.53
CA VAL A 46 -2.33 -6.75 6.18
C VAL A 46 -1.01 -6.52 5.45
N CYS A 47 -0.64 -5.26 5.22
CA CYS A 47 0.66 -4.90 4.67
C CYS A 47 1.34 -3.92 5.63
N TYR A 48 2.54 -4.26 6.06
CA TYR A 48 3.35 -3.39 6.90
C TYR A 48 4.33 -2.62 6.03
N ALA A 49 4.32 -1.29 6.08
CA ALA A 49 5.26 -0.48 5.32
C ALA A 49 5.93 0.57 6.22
N LYS A 50 7.26 0.47 6.34
CA LYS A 50 8.06 1.52 6.99
C LYS A 50 8.13 2.72 6.06
N LYS A 51 7.92 3.92 6.60
CA LYS A 51 7.86 5.18 5.82
C LYS A 51 9.26 5.70 5.46
N ASP A 52 10.13 4.83 4.96
CA ASP A 52 11.48 5.14 4.52
C ASP A 52 11.51 5.22 3.00
N PHE A 53 11.65 6.42 2.45
CA PHE A 53 11.64 6.65 1.00
C PHE A 53 12.95 6.26 0.30
N ASN A 54 14.04 6.07 1.07
CA ASN A 54 15.35 5.69 0.57
C ASN A 54 15.58 4.17 0.56
N LEU A 55 14.65 3.38 1.11
CA LEU A 55 14.78 1.93 1.11
C LEU A 55 14.52 1.37 -0.30
N ALA A 56 15.52 0.71 -0.87
CA ALA A 56 15.47 0.19 -2.24
C ALA A 56 14.44 -0.93 -2.42
N LYS A 57 14.19 -1.73 -1.38
CA LYS A 57 13.26 -2.87 -1.40
C LYS A 57 12.49 -3.00 -0.08
N HIS A 58 11.30 -3.58 -0.16
CA HIS A 58 10.52 -3.97 1.00
C HIS A 58 10.91 -5.41 1.43
N PRO A 59 11.05 -5.75 2.73
CA PRO A 59 11.49 -7.09 3.15
C PRO A 59 10.57 -8.24 2.72
N GLU A 60 9.26 -8.02 2.63
CA GLU A 60 8.27 -9.06 2.26
C GLU A 60 7.94 -9.10 0.76
N ILE A 61 8.24 -8.03 0.01
CA ILE A 61 7.81 -7.89 -1.40
C ILE A 61 9.01 -7.41 -2.22
N ASP A 62 9.31 -8.05 -3.36
CA ASP A 62 10.41 -7.66 -4.26
C ASP A 62 10.07 -6.40 -5.10
N VAL A 63 9.44 -5.41 -4.46
CA VAL A 63 9.02 -4.15 -5.06
C VAL A 63 9.64 -3.00 -4.24
N PRO A 64 10.08 -1.91 -4.89
CA PRO A 64 10.62 -0.75 -4.19
C PRO A 64 9.60 -0.13 -3.23
N ASN A 65 10.06 0.21 -2.02
CA ASN A 65 9.21 0.68 -0.93
C ASN A 65 8.44 1.97 -1.28
N LEU A 66 9.05 2.85 -2.09
CA LEU A 66 8.40 4.07 -2.58
C LEU A 66 7.09 3.77 -3.33
N GLN A 67 7.09 2.73 -4.16
CA GLN A 67 5.90 2.35 -4.94
C GLN A 67 4.80 1.81 -4.03
N VAL A 68 5.16 0.98 -3.03
CA VAL A 68 4.24 0.46 -2.03
C VAL A 68 3.59 1.60 -1.25
N ILE A 69 4.39 2.54 -0.71
CA ILE A 69 3.88 3.68 0.07
C ILE A 69 2.93 4.55 -0.77
N LYS A 70 3.28 4.85 -2.02
CA LYS A 70 2.44 5.67 -2.90
C LYS A 70 1.15 4.97 -3.33
N LEU A 71 1.21 3.66 -3.59
CA LEU A 71 0.02 2.84 -3.86
C LEU A 71 -0.92 2.84 -2.64
N MET A 72 -0.38 2.58 -1.45
CA MET A 72 -1.13 2.57 -0.19
C MET A 72 -1.73 3.93 0.15
N GLN A 73 -1.03 5.04 -0.15
CA GLN A 73 -1.58 6.39 0.01
C GLN A 73 -2.83 6.59 -0.87
N SER A 74 -2.81 6.11 -2.11
CA SER A 74 -3.95 6.19 -3.02
C SER A 74 -5.13 5.31 -2.58
N PHE A 75 -4.86 4.15 -2.00
CA PHE A 75 -5.91 3.27 -1.46
C PHE A 75 -6.53 3.83 -0.18
N LYS A 76 -5.74 4.50 0.66
CA LYS A 76 -6.27 5.21 1.83
C LYS A 76 -7.21 6.35 1.44
N SER A 77 -6.87 7.15 0.43
CA SER A 77 -7.76 8.23 -0.03
C SER A 77 -9.09 7.73 -0.62
N LYS A 78 -9.13 6.45 -1.02
CA LYS A 78 -10.32 5.78 -1.57
C LYS A 78 -11.03 4.89 -0.54
N GLU A 79 -10.59 4.94 0.71
CA GLU A 79 -11.12 4.14 1.83
C GLU A 79 -11.08 2.61 1.64
N TYR A 80 -10.29 2.11 0.68
CA TYR A 80 -10.12 0.66 0.48
C TYR A 80 -9.28 0.00 1.58
N VAL A 81 -8.37 0.78 2.19
CA VAL A 81 -7.42 0.30 3.18
C VAL A 81 -7.39 1.28 4.35
N HIS A 82 -7.51 0.77 5.56
CA HIS A 82 -7.32 1.54 6.77
C HIS A 82 -5.84 1.50 7.17
N LYS A 83 -5.28 2.67 7.48
CA LYS A 83 -3.89 2.78 7.94
C LYS A 83 -3.87 2.97 9.44
N THR A 84 -3.41 1.96 10.15
CA THR A 84 -3.15 2.01 11.59
C THR A 84 -1.66 2.30 11.81
N PHE A 85 -1.34 3.19 12.75
CA PHE A 85 0.03 3.40 13.17
C PHE A 85 0.29 2.54 14.41
N ALA A 86 1.25 1.63 14.32
CA ALA A 86 1.74 0.90 15.48
C ALA A 86 2.93 1.65 16.07
N TRP A 87 2.88 1.93 17.37
CA TRP A 87 4.07 2.32 18.11
C TRP A 87 4.85 1.03 18.38
N MET A 88 6.03 0.89 17.78
CA MET A 88 6.98 -0.14 18.22
C MET A 88 7.59 0.36 19.54
N HIS A 89 7.44 -0.41 20.61
CA HIS A 89 8.26 -0.27 21.81
C HIS A 89 9.59 -0.98 21.58
#